data_AF-A0A3A8QW53-F1
#
_entry.id   AF-A0A3A8QW53-F1
#
_cell.length_a   1.000
_cell.length_b   1.000
_cell.length_c   1.000
_cell.angle_alpha   90.00
_cell.angle_beta   90.00
_cell.angle_gamma   90.00
#
_symmetry.space_group_name_H-M   'P 1'
#
loop_
_entity.id
_entity.type
_entity.pdbx_description
1 polymer ?
#
loop_
_entity_poly.entity_id
_entity_poly.type
_entity_poly.pdbx_seq_one_letter_code
_entity_poly.pdbx_strand_id
1 'polypeptide(L)'
;MNEDTSQLRPEWRQWLAENLALGVTEEDVQKILVSSGVDPALARAEVAAVGAHPYFRACRQVARHFGWMESLMDVYSALRAQDGGQKLEVRQGVTPEEFFQRYYFGHRPVVLRGMMADWPALQRWSLSYFRERLGSVEVEVMTGRDADPEHAAFQDRHRARMPFSDFLTLLEKGARTNDYYMVPRNENWRQGGLSPLREDLRAPAGLIEPDLREDMLTLLLGPAGTVTPLHHDNMNILLGQVMGRKQVRLVPSFERHRVYPHRGTFSHVDADAPDLTLHPLYAEATVLEAVLEPGDMVFLPVGWWHWVKALDVSASVTFHHFRVPGGNTHLEPPL
;
A
#
# COMPACT_ATOMS: atom_id res chain seq x y z
N MET A 1 -44.53 -15.42 7.19
CA MET A 1 -43.41 -14.49 7.39
C MET A 1 -42.72 -14.93 8.67
N ASN A 2 -41.41 -15.15 8.67
CA ASN A 2 -40.71 -15.32 9.95
C ASN A 2 -40.78 -13.97 10.67
N GLU A 3 -41.54 -13.89 11.75
CA GLU A 3 -41.47 -12.74 12.63
C GLU A 3 -40.09 -12.74 13.28
N ASP A 4 -39.37 -11.65 13.04
CA ASP A 4 -38.09 -11.42 13.66
C ASP A 4 -38.31 -11.16 15.15
N THR A 5 -37.90 -12.11 15.99
CA THR A 5 -38.14 -12.10 17.44
C THR A 5 -36.89 -11.73 18.24
N SER A 6 -35.79 -11.38 17.57
CA SER A 6 -34.56 -10.98 18.23
C SER A 6 -34.76 -9.65 18.97
N GLN A 7 -34.25 -9.59 20.20
CA GLN A 7 -34.30 -8.37 21.03
C GLN A 7 -32.99 -7.57 20.96
N LEU A 8 -31.99 -8.08 20.23
CA LEU A 8 -30.76 -7.36 19.96
C LEU A 8 -30.97 -6.29 18.89
N ARG A 9 -30.27 -5.16 19.04
CA ARG A 9 -30.19 -4.15 17.99
C ARG A 9 -29.56 -4.76 16.71
N PRO A 10 -29.94 -4.33 15.50
CA PRO A 10 -29.47 -4.91 14.25
C PRO A 10 -27.94 -5.07 14.16
N GLU A 11 -27.17 -4.08 14.60
CA GLU A 11 -25.71 -4.09 14.58
C GLU A 11 -25.12 -5.21 15.46
N TRP A 12 -25.72 -5.49 16.63
CA TRP A 12 -25.28 -6.56 17.51
C TRP A 12 -25.62 -7.95 16.97
N ARG A 13 -26.70 -8.06 16.19
CA ARG A 13 -27.09 -9.29 15.50
C ARG A 13 -26.14 -9.63 14.37
N GLN A 14 -25.76 -8.62 13.58
CA GLN A 14 -24.75 -8.76 12.54
C GLN A 14 -23.41 -9.16 13.15
N TRP A 15 -22.94 -8.41 14.16
CA TRP A 15 -21.70 -8.71 14.87
C TRP A 15 -21.68 -10.13 15.46
N LEU A 16 -22.79 -10.57 16.09
CA LEU A 16 -22.95 -11.91 16.64
C LEU A 16 -22.80 -12.99 15.55
N ALA A 17 -23.53 -12.85 14.45
CA ALA A 17 -23.46 -13.80 13.34
C ALA A 17 -22.06 -13.83 12.72
N GLU A 18 -21.44 -12.69 12.45
CA GLU A 18 -20.10 -12.63 11.86
C GLU A 18 -19.05 -13.32 12.74
N ASN A 19 -19.02 -13.03 14.05
CA ASN A 19 -18.03 -13.61 14.97
C ASN A 19 -18.21 -15.13 15.11
N LEU A 20 -19.45 -15.62 15.26
CA LEU A 20 -19.71 -17.06 15.30
C LEU A 20 -19.36 -17.75 13.97
N ALA A 21 -19.57 -17.08 12.83
CA ALA A 21 -19.21 -17.61 11.52
C ALA A 21 -17.69 -17.71 11.34
N LEU A 22 -16.94 -16.73 11.84
CA LEU A 22 -15.47 -16.69 11.86
C LEU A 22 -14.85 -17.62 12.91
N GLY A 23 -15.66 -18.32 13.71
CA GLY A 23 -15.19 -19.35 14.64
C GLY A 23 -14.89 -18.87 16.05
N VAL A 24 -15.27 -17.63 16.41
CA VAL A 24 -15.24 -17.19 17.82
C VAL A 24 -16.17 -18.07 18.64
N THR A 25 -15.72 -18.46 19.84
CA THR A 25 -16.47 -19.41 20.67
C THR A 25 -17.80 -18.81 21.14
N GLU A 26 -18.82 -19.66 21.30
CA GLU A 26 -20.11 -19.22 21.85
C GLU A 26 -19.95 -18.60 23.25
N GLU A 27 -18.99 -19.10 24.04
CA GLU A 27 -18.69 -18.58 25.37
C GLU A 27 -18.14 -17.14 25.32
N ASP A 28 -17.18 -16.87 24.43
CA ASP A 28 -16.56 -15.54 24.34
C ASP A 28 -17.52 -14.51 23.77
N VAL A 29 -18.32 -14.89 22.77
CA VAL A 29 -19.37 -14.02 22.24
C VAL A 29 -20.41 -13.69 23.31
N GLN A 30 -20.83 -14.67 24.12
CA GLN A 30 -21.75 -14.43 25.24
C GLN A 30 -21.14 -13.47 26.28
N LYS A 31 -19.86 -13.65 26.65
CA LYS A 31 -19.17 -12.75 27.58
C LYS A 31 -19.20 -11.30 27.09
N ILE A 32 -18.94 -11.07 25.80
CA ILE A 32 -18.95 -9.72 25.21
C ILE A 32 -20.36 -9.13 25.24
N LEU A 33 -21.39 -9.88 24.83
CA LEU A 33 -22.79 -9.42 24.88
C LEU A 33 -23.19 -9.01 26.31
N VAL A 34 -22.89 -9.85 27.30
CA VAL A 34 -23.21 -9.58 28.71
C VAL A 34 -22.45 -8.35 29.22
N SER A 35 -21.14 -8.25 28.93
CA SER A 35 -20.34 -7.08 29.30
C SER A 35 -20.84 -5.78 28.66
N SER A 36 -21.58 -5.89 27.54
CA SER A 36 -22.21 -4.78 26.81
C SER A 36 -23.64 -4.49 27.28
N GLY A 37 -24.10 -5.12 28.37
CA GLY A 37 -25.40 -4.85 29.00
C GLY A 37 -26.55 -5.74 28.53
N VAL A 38 -26.29 -6.78 27.74
CA VAL A 38 -27.31 -7.77 27.35
C VAL A 38 -27.57 -8.73 28.53
N ASP A 39 -28.84 -9.01 28.83
CA ASP A 39 -29.19 -10.00 29.85
C ASP A 39 -28.56 -11.38 29.53
N PRO A 40 -27.94 -12.09 30.51
CA PRO A 40 -27.27 -13.36 30.25
C PRO A 40 -28.17 -14.47 29.68
N ALA A 41 -29.46 -14.50 30.04
CA ALA A 41 -30.39 -15.48 29.47
C ALA A 41 -30.74 -15.11 28.03
N LEU A 42 -30.92 -13.82 27.74
CA LEU A 42 -31.11 -13.31 26.39
C LEU A 42 -29.88 -13.61 25.50
N ALA A 43 -28.66 -13.35 25.97
CA ALA A 43 -27.43 -13.62 25.22
C ALA A 43 -27.31 -15.10 24.82
N ARG A 44 -27.61 -16.03 25.74
CA ARG A 44 -27.66 -17.47 25.44
C ARG A 44 -28.73 -17.82 24.41
N ALA A 45 -29.92 -17.24 24.53
CA ALA A 45 -31.02 -17.49 23.61
C ALA A 45 -30.70 -16.99 22.19
N GLU A 46 -30.11 -15.80 22.05
CA GLU A 46 -29.72 -15.22 20.77
C GLU A 46 -28.62 -16.03 20.08
N VAL A 47 -27.59 -16.47 20.81
CA VAL A 47 -26.52 -17.33 20.29
C VAL A 47 -27.10 -18.66 19.78
N ALA A 48 -27.97 -19.30 20.56
CA ALA A 48 -28.63 -20.55 20.15
C ALA A 48 -29.54 -20.36 18.92
N ALA A 49 -30.28 -19.24 18.87
CA ALA A 49 -31.16 -18.90 17.75
C ALA A 49 -30.37 -18.70 16.45
N VAL A 50 -29.26 -17.96 16.50
CA VAL A 50 -28.35 -17.79 15.36
C VAL A 50 -27.81 -19.14 14.91
N GLY A 51 -27.30 -19.97 15.82
CA GLY A 51 -26.76 -21.30 15.51
C GLY A 51 -27.76 -22.23 14.81
N ALA A 52 -29.04 -22.16 15.16
CA ALA A 52 -30.10 -22.96 14.55
C ALA A 52 -30.57 -22.44 13.18
N HIS A 53 -30.35 -21.15 12.87
CA HIS A 53 -30.92 -20.49 11.71
C HIS A 53 -30.35 -21.01 10.38
N PRO A 54 -31.19 -21.36 9.36
CA PRO A 54 -30.72 -21.93 8.11
C PRO A 54 -29.79 -21.00 7.31
N TYR A 55 -30.05 -19.69 7.29
CA TYR A 55 -29.13 -18.73 6.65
C TYR A 55 -27.79 -18.64 7.36
N PHE A 56 -27.75 -18.84 8.68
CA PHE A 56 -26.50 -18.85 9.41
C PHE A 56 -25.66 -20.09 9.08
N ARG A 57 -26.29 -21.24 8.81
CA ARG A 57 -25.57 -22.42 8.30
C ARG A 57 -24.90 -22.15 6.95
N ALA A 58 -25.58 -21.44 6.04
CA ALA A 58 -25.00 -21.01 4.78
C ALA A 58 -23.85 -20.01 5.00
N CYS A 59 -24.03 -19.04 5.91
CA CYS A 59 -22.99 -18.09 6.31
C CYS A 59 -21.74 -18.80 6.86
N ARG A 60 -21.88 -19.78 7.75
CA ARG A 60 -20.77 -20.62 8.24
C ARG A 60 -20.07 -21.39 7.12
N GLN A 61 -20.82 -21.88 6.14
CA GLN A 61 -20.20 -22.56 4.99
C GLN A 61 -19.34 -21.59 4.19
N VAL A 62 -19.83 -20.37 3.92
CA VAL A 62 -19.06 -19.32 3.24
C VAL A 62 -17.83 -18.92 4.05
N ALA A 63 -17.97 -18.66 5.36
CA ALA A 63 -16.86 -18.33 6.24
C ALA A 63 -15.79 -19.43 6.27
N ARG A 64 -16.19 -20.70 6.22
CA ARG A 64 -15.25 -21.83 6.09
C ARG A 64 -14.46 -21.80 4.78
N HIS A 65 -15.05 -21.35 3.66
CA HIS A 65 -14.30 -21.20 2.41
C HIS A 65 -13.22 -20.11 2.54
N PHE A 66 -13.55 -18.98 3.18
CA PHE A 66 -12.56 -17.95 3.49
C PHE A 66 -11.45 -18.47 4.41
N GLY A 67 -11.79 -19.19 5.49
CA GLY A 67 -10.79 -19.79 6.39
C GLY A 67 -9.86 -20.79 5.69
N TRP A 68 -10.34 -21.53 4.69
CA TRP A 68 -9.47 -22.38 3.85
C TRP A 68 -8.50 -21.57 3.00
N MET A 69 -8.94 -20.43 2.45
CA MET A 69 -8.07 -19.53 1.70
C MET A 69 -6.98 -18.92 2.61
N GLU A 70 -7.34 -18.50 3.82
CA GLU A 70 -6.38 -17.99 4.83
C GLU A 70 -5.38 -19.08 5.25
N SER A 71 -5.86 -20.30 5.49
CA SER A 71 -4.97 -21.44 5.82
C SER A 71 -3.98 -21.74 4.69
N LEU A 72 -4.41 -21.65 3.43
CA LEU A 72 -3.52 -21.82 2.28
C LEU A 72 -2.51 -20.68 2.18
N MET A 73 -2.94 -19.45 2.45
CA MET A 73 -2.09 -18.26 2.55
C MET A 73 -1.00 -18.41 3.63
N ASP A 74 -1.35 -18.97 4.80
CA ASP A 74 -0.38 -19.29 5.85
C ASP A 74 0.65 -20.34 5.40
N VAL A 75 0.24 -21.34 4.62
CA VAL A 75 1.18 -22.30 4.01
C VAL A 75 2.16 -21.59 3.08
N TYR A 76 1.70 -20.65 2.23
CA TYR A 76 2.59 -19.86 1.38
C TYR A 76 3.58 -19.03 2.20
N SER A 77 3.13 -18.40 3.29
CA SER A 77 4.01 -17.68 4.22
C SER A 77 5.07 -18.60 4.83
N ALA A 78 4.66 -19.76 5.35
CA ALA A 78 5.58 -20.74 5.94
C ALA A 78 6.61 -21.26 4.92
N LEU A 79 6.18 -21.59 3.69
CA LEU A 79 7.08 -22.03 2.62
C LEU A 79 8.06 -20.93 2.22
N ARG A 80 7.59 -19.68 2.12
CA ARG A 80 8.46 -18.56 1.75
C ARG A 80 9.48 -18.26 2.84
N ALA A 81 9.11 -18.38 4.11
CA ALA A 81 10.04 -18.24 5.22
C ALA A 81 11.14 -19.31 5.20
N GLN A 82 10.82 -20.57 4.83
CA GLN A 82 11.79 -21.65 4.66
C GLN A 82 12.80 -21.38 3.54
N ASP A 83 12.38 -20.71 2.46
CA ASP A 83 13.21 -20.27 1.33
C ASP A 83 13.94 -18.93 1.59
N GLY A 84 14.14 -18.56 2.87
CA GLY A 84 14.86 -17.35 3.26
C GLY A 84 14.15 -16.03 2.93
N GLY A 85 12.85 -16.06 2.63
CA GLY A 85 12.04 -14.91 2.22
C GLY A 85 11.71 -13.91 3.34
N GLN A 86 12.56 -13.79 4.36
CA GLN A 86 12.41 -12.88 5.49
C GLN A 86 13.19 -11.57 5.33
N LYS A 87 13.93 -11.40 4.24
CA LYS A 87 14.66 -10.17 3.92
C LYS A 87 14.35 -9.71 2.50
N LEU A 88 14.28 -8.39 2.31
CA LEU A 88 14.16 -7.83 0.97
C LEU A 88 15.46 -8.07 0.20
N GLU A 89 15.37 -8.75 -0.94
CA GLU A 89 16.54 -9.05 -1.76
C GLU A 89 17.05 -7.76 -2.41
N VAL A 90 18.38 -7.55 -2.39
CA VAL A 90 19.05 -6.43 -3.06
C VAL A 90 20.00 -7.00 -4.09
N ARG A 91 19.82 -6.62 -5.36
CA ARG A 91 20.54 -7.19 -6.49
C ARG A 91 21.08 -6.11 -7.42
N GLN A 92 22.16 -6.44 -8.12
CA GLN A 92 22.76 -5.62 -9.16
C GLN A 92 22.99 -6.50 -10.39
N GLY A 93 22.89 -5.92 -11.59
CA GLY A 93 23.15 -6.65 -12.84
C GLY A 93 22.11 -7.73 -13.18
N VAL A 94 20.88 -7.59 -12.66
CA VAL A 94 19.76 -8.49 -12.99
C VAL A 94 19.42 -8.31 -14.46
N THR A 95 19.40 -9.40 -15.23
CA THR A 95 18.99 -9.37 -16.64
C THR A 95 17.47 -9.24 -16.76
N PRO A 96 16.92 -8.75 -17.89
CA PRO A 96 15.47 -8.73 -18.10
C PRO A 96 14.83 -10.12 -17.95
N GLU A 97 15.50 -11.17 -18.44
CA GLU A 97 15.01 -12.54 -18.31
C GLU A 97 14.94 -12.99 -16.84
N GLU A 98 16.00 -12.75 -16.05
CA GLU A 98 15.97 -13.05 -14.62
C GLU A 98 14.89 -12.21 -13.92
N PHE A 99 14.79 -10.92 -14.27
CA PHE A 99 13.80 -10.01 -13.68
C PHE A 99 12.39 -10.59 -13.82
N PHE A 100 12.00 -10.94 -15.04
CA PHE A 100 10.67 -11.43 -15.32
C PHE A 100 10.42 -12.81 -14.70
N GLN A 101 11.35 -13.76 -14.85
CA GLN A 101 11.16 -15.13 -14.34
C GLN A 101 11.10 -15.17 -12.81
N ARG A 102 12.05 -14.50 -12.13
CA ARG A 102 12.22 -14.64 -10.68
C ARG A 102 11.38 -13.66 -9.87
N TYR A 103 11.16 -12.45 -10.36
CA TYR A 103 10.54 -11.39 -9.56
C TYR A 103 9.14 -11.06 -10.06
N TYR A 104 8.99 -10.73 -11.35
CA TYR A 104 7.67 -10.39 -11.90
C TYR A 104 6.71 -11.59 -11.83
N PHE A 105 7.04 -12.69 -12.51
CA PHE A 105 6.22 -13.92 -12.52
C PHE A 105 6.36 -14.73 -11.24
N GLY A 106 7.51 -14.62 -10.56
CA GLY A 106 7.71 -15.22 -9.25
C GLY A 106 6.97 -14.51 -8.12
N HIS A 107 6.37 -13.34 -8.38
CA HIS A 107 5.66 -12.50 -7.43
C HIS A 107 6.51 -12.14 -6.19
N ARG A 108 7.77 -11.72 -6.43
CA ARG A 108 8.76 -11.43 -5.38
C ARG A 108 9.28 -9.99 -5.52
N PRO A 109 9.28 -9.18 -4.45
CA PRO A 109 9.86 -7.85 -4.48
C PRO A 109 11.40 -7.94 -4.51
N VAL A 110 12.03 -6.91 -5.05
CA VAL A 110 13.49 -6.81 -5.12
C VAL A 110 13.91 -5.35 -5.22
N VAL A 111 15.01 -5.00 -4.56
CA VAL A 111 15.74 -3.76 -4.81
C VAL A 111 16.78 -4.00 -5.90
N LEU A 112 16.71 -3.24 -6.99
CA LEU A 112 17.61 -3.30 -8.12
C LEU A 112 18.56 -2.10 -8.09
N ARG A 113 19.86 -2.37 -7.99
CA ARG A 113 20.91 -1.35 -8.00
C ARG A 113 21.49 -1.16 -9.40
N GLY A 114 21.82 0.08 -9.74
CA GLY A 114 22.54 0.43 -10.96
C GLY A 114 21.68 0.48 -12.24
N MET A 115 20.37 0.25 -12.14
CA MET A 115 19.45 0.36 -13.29
C MET A 115 19.24 1.80 -13.78
N MET A 116 19.64 2.78 -12.96
CA MET A 116 19.50 4.21 -13.24
C MET A 116 20.83 4.88 -13.58
N ALA A 117 21.90 4.12 -13.76
CA ALA A 117 23.27 4.66 -13.87
C ALA A 117 23.46 5.66 -15.02
N ASP A 118 22.66 5.55 -16.07
CA ASP A 118 22.69 6.42 -17.26
C ASP A 118 21.64 7.54 -17.24
N TRP A 119 20.88 7.71 -16.15
CA TRP A 119 19.87 8.75 -16.03
C TRP A 119 20.49 10.13 -15.78
N PRO A 120 20.29 11.12 -16.67
CA PRO A 120 20.69 12.50 -16.37
C PRO A 120 20.12 13.05 -15.07
N ALA A 121 18.92 12.60 -14.68
CA ALA A 121 18.24 13.02 -13.47
C ALA A 121 19.10 12.86 -12.20
N LEU A 122 19.89 11.79 -12.09
CA LEU A 122 20.74 11.55 -10.92
C LEU A 122 21.83 12.61 -10.71
N GLN A 123 22.21 13.33 -11.77
CA GLN A 123 23.22 14.39 -11.73
C GLN A 123 22.60 15.78 -11.73
N ARG A 124 21.42 15.94 -12.34
CA ARG A 124 20.79 17.24 -12.58
C ARG A 124 19.78 17.63 -11.52
N TRP A 125 18.98 16.66 -11.05
CA TRP A 125 17.83 16.96 -10.20
C TRP A 125 18.28 17.47 -8.83
N SER A 126 17.85 18.68 -8.52
CA SER A 126 18.09 19.40 -7.27
C SER A 126 16.99 20.45 -7.11
N LEU A 127 16.76 20.94 -5.90
CA LEU A 127 15.77 22.00 -5.67
C LEU A 127 16.10 23.27 -6.48
N SER A 128 17.39 23.61 -6.59
CA SER A 128 17.87 24.72 -7.44
C SER A 128 17.58 24.48 -8.91
N TYR A 129 17.90 23.29 -9.44
CA TYR A 129 17.60 22.94 -10.83
C TYR A 129 16.10 23.03 -11.14
N PHE A 130 15.25 22.50 -10.25
CA PHE A 130 13.80 22.59 -10.39
C PHE A 130 13.33 24.04 -10.39
N ARG A 131 13.86 24.87 -9.48
CA ARG A 131 13.50 26.29 -9.36
C ARG A 131 13.88 27.06 -10.62
N GLU A 132 15.11 26.91 -11.08
CA GLU A 132 15.65 27.64 -12.24
C GLU A 132 14.95 27.27 -13.55
N ARG A 133 14.63 25.98 -13.74
CA ARG A 133 14.11 25.48 -15.01
C ARG A 133 12.58 25.47 -15.07
N LEU A 134 11.92 25.31 -13.93
CA LEU A 134 10.51 24.93 -13.85
C LEU A 134 9.73 25.72 -12.80
N GLY A 135 10.34 26.71 -12.13
CA GLY A 135 9.74 27.39 -10.98
C GLY A 135 8.41 28.09 -11.27
N SER A 136 8.18 28.53 -12.51
CA SER A 136 6.92 29.17 -12.93
C SER A 136 5.83 28.18 -13.36
N VAL A 137 6.13 26.88 -13.44
CA VAL A 137 5.15 25.87 -13.83
C VAL A 137 4.16 25.67 -12.69
N GLU A 138 2.87 25.71 -13.00
CA GLU A 138 1.82 25.35 -12.03
C GLU A 138 1.84 23.84 -11.78
N VAL A 139 1.84 23.45 -10.51
CA VAL A 139 1.88 22.06 -10.07
C VAL A 139 0.78 21.76 -9.06
N GLU A 140 0.40 20.50 -8.97
CA GLU A 140 -0.51 20.00 -7.96
C GLU A 140 0.24 19.31 -6.83
N VAL A 141 -0.17 19.62 -5.60
CA VAL A 141 0.42 19.11 -4.36
C VAL A 141 -0.72 18.74 -3.41
N MET A 142 -0.60 17.63 -2.70
CA MET A 142 -1.48 17.34 -1.56
C MET A 142 -0.99 18.12 -0.35
N THR A 143 -1.85 18.90 0.31
CA THR A 143 -1.54 19.83 1.42
C THR A 143 -2.50 19.63 2.58
N GLY A 144 -2.15 20.03 3.81
CA GLY A 144 -3.03 19.90 4.98
C GLY A 144 -3.14 18.48 5.52
N ARG A 145 -2.21 17.59 5.13
CA ARG A 145 -2.28 16.16 5.42
C ARG A 145 -2.05 15.84 6.89
N ASP A 146 -1.28 16.65 7.61
CA ASP A 146 -1.02 16.40 9.04
C ASP A 146 -2.28 16.61 9.91
N ALA A 147 -3.25 17.37 9.40
CA ALA A 147 -4.51 17.64 10.08
C ALA A 147 -5.59 16.56 9.84
N ASP A 148 -5.37 15.62 8.94
CA ASP A 148 -6.34 14.58 8.57
C ASP A 148 -5.69 13.19 8.52
N PRO A 149 -5.94 12.31 9.51
CA PRO A 149 -5.40 10.95 9.49
C PRO A 149 -5.91 10.12 8.31
N GLU A 150 -6.99 10.54 7.65
CA GLU A 150 -7.57 9.88 6.47
C GLU A 150 -7.15 10.54 5.15
N HIS A 151 -6.12 11.40 5.16
CA HIS A 151 -5.66 12.14 3.98
C HIS A 151 -5.37 11.25 2.76
N ALA A 152 -4.93 10.00 2.98
CA ALA A 152 -4.59 9.08 1.90
C ALA A 152 -5.85 8.51 1.21
N ALA A 153 -6.89 8.25 1.98
CA ALA A 153 -8.18 7.75 1.47
C ALA A 153 -9.00 8.88 0.83
N PHE A 154 -8.92 10.11 1.35
CA PHE A 154 -9.68 11.27 0.88
C PHE A 154 -8.80 12.36 0.26
N GLN A 155 -7.78 11.95 -0.47
CA GLN A 155 -6.76 12.83 -1.05
C GLN A 155 -7.28 14.02 -1.89
N ASP A 156 -8.44 13.90 -2.55
CA ASP A 156 -8.96 15.02 -3.36
C ASP A 156 -9.36 16.23 -2.51
N ARG A 157 -9.63 16.03 -1.21
CA ARG A 157 -9.85 17.13 -0.25
C ARG A 157 -8.59 17.94 0.06
N HIS A 158 -7.42 17.35 -0.21
CA HIS A 158 -6.11 17.89 0.12
C HIS A 158 -5.39 18.46 -1.10
N ARG A 159 -5.98 18.37 -2.29
CA ARG A 159 -5.36 18.82 -3.54
C ARG A 159 -5.34 20.35 -3.63
N ALA A 160 -4.15 20.91 -3.79
CA ALA A 160 -3.92 22.33 -4.05
C ALA A 160 -3.06 22.53 -5.30
N ARG A 161 -3.26 23.66 -5.99
CA ARG A 161 -2.44 24.12 -7.10
C ARG A 161 -1.59 25.31 -6.66
N MET A 162 -0.33 25.35 -7.08
CA MET A 162 0.59 26.46 -6.82
C MET A 162 1.72 26.50 -7.85
N PRO A 163 2.43 27.63 -7.99
CA PRO A 163 3.69 27.67 -8.71
C PRO A 163 4.68 26.68 -8.10
N PHE A 164 5.45 25.97 -8.94
CA PHE A 164 6.42 25.00 -8.44
C PHE A 164 7.47 25.67 -7.53
N SER A 165 7.84 26.92 -7.82
CA SER A 165 8.72 27.73 -6.97
C SER A 165 8.19 27.96 -5.55
N ASP A 166 6.88 28.02 -5.35
CA ASP A 166 6.28 28.15 -4.02
C ASP A 166 6.40 26.84 -3.25
N PHE A 167 6.09 25.72 -3.91
CA PHE A 167 6.28 24.39 -3.32
C PHE A 167 7.76 24.11 -2.98
N LEU A 168 8.68 24.46 -3.88
CA LEU A 168 10.12 24.32 -3.64
C LEU A 168 10.58 25.16 -2.44
N THR A 169 9.99 26.33 -2.22
CA THR A 169 10.26 27.15 -1.02
C THR A 169 9.83 26.43 0.26
N LEU A 170 8.76 25.63 0.22
CA LEU A 170 8.36 24.79 1.36
C LEU A 170 9.34 23.65 1.60
N LEU A 171 9.90 23.05 0.54
CA LEU A 171 10.92 21.99 0.66
C LEU A 171 12.25 22.52 1.20
N GLU A 172 12.68 23.72 0.77
CA GLU A 172 13.93 24.37 1.21
C GLU A 172 13.93 24.74 2.70
N LYS A 173 12.75 24.93 3.31
CA LYS A 173 12.65 25.11 4.77
C LYS A 173 13.19 23.91 5.55
N GLY A 174 13.28 22.73 4.91
CA GLY A 174 13.88 21.53 5.51
C GLY A 174 13.09 20.94 6.68
N ALA A 175 11.83 21.35 6.87
CA ALA A 175 10.97 20.81 7.91
C ALA A 175 10.72 19.31 7.67
N ARG A 176 10.75 18.51 8.75
CA ARG A 176 10.30 17.12 8.71
C ARG A 176 8.80 17.09 8.94
N THR A 177 8.01 16.80 7.90
CA THR A 177 6.55 16.89 7.94
C THR A 177 5.92 15.96 6.89
N ASN A 178 4.67 15.58 7.11
CA ASN A 178 3.86 14.88 6.12
C ASN A 178 2.79 15.78 5.48
N ASP A 179 2.75 17.07 5.85
CA ASP A 179 1.66 18.00 5.51
C ASP A 179 1.52 18.29 4.02
N TYR A 180 2.63 18.36 3.28
CA TYR A 180 2.64 18.65 1.84
C TYR A 180 3.46 17.65 1.03
N TYR A 181 2.88 17.13 -0.06
CA TYR A 181 3.50 16.08 -0.88
C TYR A 181 2.93 16.01 -2.30
N MET A 182 3.79 15.91 -3.31
CA MET A 182 3.38 15.47 -4.65
C MET A 182 3.27 13.95 -4.67
N VAL A 183 2.09 13.46 -5.04
CA VAL A 183 1.74 12.03 -5.12
C VAL A 183 1.35 11.64 -6.54
N PRO A 184 1.28 10.33 -6.85
CA PRO A 184 0.95 9.85 -8.20
C PRO A 184 -0.31 10.43 -8.83
N ARG A 185 -1.31 10.77 -8.00
CA ARG A 185 -2.63 11.24 -8.45
C ARG A 185 -2.70 12.76 -8.75
N ASN A 186 -1.59 13.50 -8.61
CA ASN A 186 -1.50 14.92 -8.96
C ASN A 186 -1.37 15.20 -10.47
N GLU A 187 -1.34 14.16 -11.32
CA GLU A 187 -1.25 14.28 -12.80
C GLU A 187 -0.15 15.24 -13.33
N ASN A 188 0.86 15.53 -12.51
CA ASN A 188 1.86 16.56 -12.79
C ASN A 188 2.62 16.30 -14.10
N TRP A 189 2.80 15.05 -14.51
CA TRP A 189 3.43 14.73 -15.80
C TRP A 189 2.65 15.22 -17.03
N ARG A 190 1.34 15.44 -16.91
CA ARG A 190 0.48 16.02 -17.97
C ARG A 190 0.61 17.53 -18.05
N GLN A 191 1.25 18.17 -17.07
CA GLN A 191 1.60 19.58 -17.16
C GLN A 191 2.77 19.71 -18.13
N GLY A 192 2.51 20.20 -19.34
CA GLY A 192 3.51 20.30 -20.41
C GLY A 192 4.79 21.04 -19.97
N GLY A 193 4.68 21.96 -19.00
CA GLY A 193 5.83 22.65 -18.41
C GLY A 193 6.84 21.74 -17.69
N LEU A 194 6.44 20.54 -17.25
CA LEU A 194 7.34 19.57 -16.60
C LEU A 194 8.01 18.58 -17.58
N SER A 195 7.81 18.73 -18.90
CA SER A 195 8.47 17.86 -19.89
C SER A 195 10.00 17.77 -19.74
N PRO A 196 10.75 18.84 -19.35
CA PRO A 196 12.20 18.73 -19.17
C PRO A 196 12.63 17.72 -18.11
N LEU A 197 11.77 17.44 -17.12
CA LEU A 197 12.05 16.39 -16.14
C LEU A 197 11.96 14.99 -16.77
N ARG A 198 11.02 14.76 -17.70
CA ARG A 198 10.91 13.46 -18.40
C ARG A 198 12.09 13.19 -19.31
N GLU A 199 12.64 14.23 -19.93
CA GLU A 199 13.83 14.14 -20.78
C GLU A 199 15.08 13.66 -20.01
N ASP A 200 15.09 13.86 -18.68
CA ASP A 200 16.14 13.41 -17.78
C ASP A 200 15.99 11.95 -17.31
N LEU A 201 14.92 11.26 -17.72
CA LEU A 201 14.63 9.87 -17.35
C LEU A 201 14.98 8.90 -18.48
N ARG A 202 15.24 7.64 -18.12
CA ARG A 202 15.35 6.54 -19.09
C ARG A 202 14.45 5.39 -18.65
N ALA A 203 13.82 4.71 -19.60
CA ALA A 203 13.11 3.47 -19.28
C ALA A 203 14.13 2.39 -18.87
N PRO A 204 13.94 1.68 -17.76
CA PRO A 204 14.78 0.54 -17.39
C PRO A 204 14.83 -0.50 -18.52
N ALA A 205 16.01 -0.62 -19.14
CA ALA A 205 16.17 -1.30 -20.42
C ALA A 205 15.73 -2.76 -20.36
N GLY A 206 14.75 -3.12 -21.19
CA GLY A 206 14.21 -4.47 -21.26
C GLY A 206 13.12 -4.80 -20.23
N LEU A 207 12.94 -3.99 -19.18
CA LEU A 207 11.90 -4.19 -18.17
C LEU A 207 10.65 -3.35 -18.46
N ILE A 208 10.85 -2.09 -18.85
CA ILE A 208 9.79 -1.10 -19.10
C ILE A 208 9.77 -0.73 -20.60
N GLU A 209 8.57 -0.45 -21.13
CA GLU A 209 8.43 0.06 -22.50
C GLU A 209 9.23 1.37 -22.69
N PRO A 210 9.95 1.52 -23.82
CA PRO A 210 10.90 2.62 -23.99
C PRO A 210 10.24 3.99 -24.15
N ASP A 211 9.00 4.02 -24.63
CA ASP A 211 8.24 5.27 -24.82
C ASP A 211 7.61 5.73 -23.51
N LEU A 212 8.33 6.58 -22.77
CA LEU A 212 7.91 7.12 -21.47
C LEU A 212 6.86 8.23 -21.61
N ARG A 213 5.65 7.85 -22.03
CA ARG A 213 4.51 8.76 -22.12
C ARG A 213 4.05 9.23 -20.73
N GLU A 214 3.31 10.34 -20.71
CA GLU A 214 2.85 11.01 -19.48
C GLU A 214 1.95 10.13 -18.61
N ASP A 215 1.19 9.22 -19.23
CA ASP A 215 0.32 8.25 -18.58
C ASP A 215 1.06 7.03 -18.01
N MET A 216 2.36 6.87 -18.31
CA MET A 216 3.16 5.71 -17.91
C MET A 216 4.04 5.94 -16.66
N LEU A 217 4.03 7.17 -16.14
CA LEU A 217 4.90 7.60 -15.07
C LEU A 217 4.12 8.26 -13.96
N THR A 218 4.67 8.24 -12.76
CA THR A 218 4.18 9.09 -11.66
C THR A 218 5.35 9.74 -10.93
N LEU A 219 5.17 10.99 -10.48
CA LEU A 219 6.20 11.78 -9.80
C LEU A 219 5.83 11.87 -8.33
N LEU A 220 6.78 11.51 -7.48
CA LEU A 220 6.66 11.67 -6.04
C LEU A 220 7.75 12.62 -5.58
N LEU A 221 7.37 13.77 -5.01
CA LEU A 221 8.31 14.78 -4.52
C LEU A 221 7.78 15.40 -3.23
N GLY A 222 8.58 15.33 -2.16
CA GLY A 222 8.16 15.83 -0.85
C GLY A 222 9.32 16.08 0.11
N PRO A 223 9.03 16.70 1.26
CA PRO A 223 10.00 16.89 2.32
C PRO A 223 10.36 15.56 3.01
N ALA A 224 11.38 15.60 3.85
CA ALA A 224 11.61 14.52 4.80
C ALA A 224 10.37 14.34 5.69
N GLY A 225 10.02 13.11 6.04
CA GLY A 225 8.88 12.81 6.91
C GLY A 225 7.57 12.49 6.19
N THR A 226 7.47 12.66 4.86
CA THR A 226 6.26 12.20 4.15
C THR A 226 6.11 10.70 4.25
N VAL A 227 4.91 10.25 4.59
CA VAL A 227 4.53 8.84 4.70
C VAL A 227 3.46 8.52 3.67
N THR A 228 3.65 7.41 2.96
CA THR A 228 2.58 6.68 2.30
C THR A 228 2.22 5.50 3.21
N PRO A 229 1.01 5.49 3.82
CA PRO A 229 0.60 4.47 4.79
C PRO A 229 0.66 3.04 4.20
N LEU A 230 0.58 2.03 5.06
CA LEU A 230 0.59 0.64 4.62
C LEU A 230 -0.63 0.37 3.72
N HIS A 231 -0.36 0.01 2.47
CA HIS A 231 -1.38 -0.27 1.47
C HIS A 231 -0.82 -1.20 0.40
N HIS A 232 -1.66 -1.68 -0.51
CA HIS A 232 -1.19 -2.33 -1.73
C HIS A 232 -1.73 -1.63 -2.97
N ASP A 233 -1.05 -1.84 -4.10
CA ASP A 233 -1.53 -1.42 -5.41
C ASP A 233 -2.27 -2.56 -6.11
N ASN A 234 -3.12 -2.18 -7.06
CA ASN A 234 -3.83 -3.09 -7.94
C ASN A 234 -3.06 -3.38 -9.24
N MET A 235 -1.78 -3.05 -9.30
CA MET A 235 -0.89 -3.36 -10.41
C MET A 235 0.56 -3.48 -9.91
N ASN A 236 1.46 -4.04 -10.73
CA ASN A 236 2.89 -4.02 -10.38
C ASN A 236 3.46 -2.61 -10.54
N ILE A 237 4.40 -2.23 -9.68
CA ILE A 237 5.08 -0.94 -9.74
C ILE A 237 6.60 -1.14 -9.68
N LEU A 238 7.33 -0.42 -10.51
CA LEU A 238 8.77 -0.22 -10.35
C LEU A 238 9.01 1.22 -9.90
N LEU A 239 9.46 1.42 -8.67
CA LEU A 239 9.75 2.74 -8.12
C LEU A 239 11.26 2.99 -8.17
N GLY A 240 11.69 4.02 -8.90
CA GLY A 240 13.07 4.50 -8.94
C GLY A 240 13.30 5.71 -8.04
N GLN A 241 14.31 5.63 -7.18
CA GLN A 241 14.68 6.67 -6.23
C GLN A 241 15.72 7.61 -6.85
N VAL A 242 15.38 8.89 -7.05
CA VAL A 242 16.24 9.84 -7.79
C VAL A 242 16.96 10.80 -6.85
N MET A 243 16.25 11.38 -5.88
CA MET A 243 16.82 12.31 -4.90
C MET A 243 16.46 11.90 -3.48
N GLY A 244 17.40 12.05 -2.55
CA GLY A 244 17.20 11.69 -1.13
C GLY A 244 16.90 10.21 -0.92
N ARG A 245 16.67 9.82 0.33
CA ARG A 245 16.42 8.41 0.69
C ARG A 245 14.97 8.16 1.07
N LYS A 246 14.49 6.94 0.79
CA LYS A 246 13.20 6.43 1.26
C LYS A 246 13.38 5.10 1.99
N GLN A 247 12.76 4.97 3.15
CA GLN A 247 12.58 3.69 3.81
C GLN A 247 11.32 3.03 3.25
N VAL A 248 11.42 1.75 2.93
CA VAL A 248 10.29 0.92 2.49
C VAL A 248 10.14 -0.27 3.42
N ARG A 249 8.90 -0.57 3.81
CA ARG A 249 8.51 -1.81 4.49
C ARG A 249 7.51 -2.53 3.62
N LEU A 250 7.68 -3.83 3.43
CA LEU A 250 6.82 -4.65 2.58
C LEU A 250 6.33 -5.87 3.35
N VAL A 251 5.06 -6.22 3.16
CA VAL A 251 4.45 -7.45 3.68
C VAL A 251 3.92 -8.28 2.50
N PRO A 252 4.17 -9.59 2.44
CA PRO A 252 3.68 -10.43 1.35
C PRO A 252 2.16 -10.33 1.14
N SER A 253 1.71 -10.40 -0.11
CA SER A 253 0.27 -10.34 -0.44
C SER A 253 -0.54 -11.46 0.22
N PHE A 254 0.07 -12.64 0.35
CA PHE A 254 -0.53 -13.81 1.01
C PHE A 254 -0.53 -13.69 2.54
N GLU A 255 -0.05 -12.60 3.12
CA GLU A 255 -0.23 -12.30 4.56
C GLU A 255 -1.30 -11.19 4.77
N ARG A 256 -2.20 -11.00 3.80
CA ARG A 256 -3.29 -10.02 3.83
C ARG A 256 -4.07 -10.00 5.15
N HIS A 257 -4.36 -11.15 5.73
CA HIS A 257 -5.14 -11.24 6.97
C HIS A 257 -4.36 -10.70 8.20
N ARG A 258 -3.03 -10.61 8.14
CA ARG A 258 -2.17 -10.11 9.23
C ARG A 258 -2.00 -8.60 9.23
N VAL A 259 -2.41 -7.92 8.16
CA VAL A 259 -2.27 -6.46 8.01
C VAL A 259 -3.60 -5.72 8.12
N TYR A 260 -4.67 -6.35 8.59
CA TYR A 260 -5.95 -5.68 8.89
C TYR A 260 -6.42 -4.70 7.79
N PRO A 261 -6.76 -5.21 6.59
CA PRO A 261 -7.19 -4.38 5.48
C PRO A 261 -8.37 -3.48 5.85
N HIS A 262 -8.32 -2.23 5.43
CA HIS A 262 -9.35 -1.23 5.62
C HIS A 262 -9.55 -0.40 4.36
N ARG A 263 -10.81 -0.10 4.02
CA ARG A 263 -11.21 0.85 2.97
C ARG A 263 -10.36 0.77 1.69
N GLY A 264 -10.81 -0.05 0.74
CA GLY A 264 -10.08 -0.25 -0.51
C GLY A 264 -8.81 -1.06 -0.26
N THR A 265 -7.65 -0.46 -0.50
CA THR A 265 -6.35 -1.14 -0.47
C THR A 265 -5.45 -0.77 0.72
N PHE A 266 -5.95 0.02 1.68
CA PHE A 266 -5.20 0.46 2.85
C PHE A 266 -5.28 -0.55 4.01
N SER A 267 -4.44 -0.35 5.01
CA SER A 267 -4.38 -1.12 6.26
C SER A 267 -4.75 -0.23 7.44
N HIS A 268 -5.33 -0.82 8.49
CA HIS A 268 -5.46 -0.17 9.80
C HIS A 268 -4.13 -0.03 10.56
N VAL A 269 -3.10 -0.80 10.18
CA VAL A 269 -1.81 -0.83 10.85
C VAL A 269 -0.96 0.35 10.40
N ASP A 270 -0.54 1.17 11.35
CA ASP A 270 0.62 2.05 11.14
C ASP A 270 1.88 1.20 11.21
N ALA A 271 2.51 0.96 10.06
CA ALA A 271 3.72 0.15 9.99
C ALA A 271 4.92 0.83 10.67
N ASP A 272 4.91 2.14 10.95
CA ASP A 272 5.97 2.83 11.69
C ASP A 272 5.90 2.55 13.20
N ALA A 273 4.68 2.53 13.73
CA ALA A 273 4.35 2.35 15.14
C ALA A 273 3.10 1.48 15.32
N PRO A 274 3.19 0.15 15.09
CA PRO A 274 2.03 -0.72 15.09
C PRO A 274 1.45 -0.88 16.51
N ASP A 275 0.15 -0.65 16.65
CA ASP A 275 -0.59 -1.02 17.86
C ASP A 275 -0.94 -2.51 17.84
N LEU A 276 -0.10 -3.33 18.47
CA LEU A 276 -0.27 -4.79 18.55
C LEU A 276 -1.37 -5.21 19.54
N THR A 277 -1.92 -4.30 20.34
CA THR A 277 -3.10 -4.59 21.16
C THR A 277 -4.35 -4.62 20.28
N LEU A 278 -4.45 -3.68 19.34
CA LEU A 278 -5.54 -3.61 18.37
C LEU A 278 -5.31 -4.55 17.17
N HIS A 279 -4.05 -4.77 16.79
CA HIS A 279 -3.67 -5.52 15.59
C HIS A 279 -2.70 -6.68 15.90
N PRO A 280 -3.05 -7.63 16.80
CA PRO A 280 -2.13 -8.64 17.28
C PRO A 280 -1.53 -9.54 16.19
N LEU A 281 -2.27 -9.88 15.12
CA LEU A 281 -1.78 -10.71 14.02
C LEU A 281 -0.63 -10.06 13.24
N TYR A 282 -0.47 -8.73 13.32
CA TYR A 282 0.64 -8.04 12.66
C TYR A 282 1.98 -8.40 13.31
N ALA A 283 1.99 -8.82 14.58
CA ALA A 283 3.20 -9.33 15.24
C ALA A 283 3.74 -10.61 14.56
N GLU A 284 2.90 -11.32 13.82
CA GLU A 284 3.24 -12.54 13.07
C GLU A 284 3.52 -12.25 11.59
N ALA A 285 3.37 -11.00 11.14
CA ALA A 285 3.62 -10.63 9.75
C ALA A 285 5.13 -10.62 9.43
N THR A 286 5.48 -11.13 8.25
CA THR A 286 6.82 -11.02 7.68
C THR A 286 7.00 -9.62 7.10
N VAL A 287 7.72 -8.75 7.82
CA VAL A 287 8.02 -7.40 7.36
C VAL A 287 9.42 -7.35 6.74
N LEU A 288 9.49 -7.14 5.43
CA LEU A 288 10.72 -6.91 4.69
C LEU A 288 11.04 -5.42 4.68
N GLU A 289 12.29 -5.04 4.90
CA GLU A 289 12.67 -3.62 4.96
C GLU A 289 13.93 -3.32 4.13
N ALA A 290 13.96 -2.13 3.52
CA ALA A 290 15.18 -1.53 2.98
C ALA A 290 15.13 0.00 3.02
N VAL A 291 16.30 0.63 2.93
CA VAL A 291 16.44 2.04 2.58
C VAL A 291 16.91 2.12 1.14
N LEU A 292 16.15 2.83 0.32
CA LEU A 292 16.48 3.13 -1.07
C LEU A 292 17.35 4.39 -1.11
N GLU A 293 18.52 4.25 -1.74
CA GLU A 293 19.43 5.35 -2.02
C GLU A 293 19.16 5.92 -3.43
N PRO A 294 19.63 7.15 -3.74
CA PRO A 294 19.62 7.66 -5.11
C PRO A 294 20.26 6.68 -6.10
N GLY A 295 19.51 6.27 -7.12
CA GLY A 295 19.92 5.27 -8.13
C GLY A 295 19.41 3.85 -7.88
N ASP A 296 18.79 3.59 -6.73
CA ASP A 296 18.11 2.33 -6.46
C ASP A 296 16.69 2.32 -7.04
N MET A 297 16.24 1.14 -7.49
CA MET A 297 14.85 0.88 -7.82
C MET A 297 14.29 -0.21 -6.90
N VAL A 298 13.02 -0.16 -6.55
CA VAL A 298 12.31 -1.28 -5.90
C VAL A 298 11.16 -1.74 -6.78
N PHE A 299 11.11 -3.05 -7.02
CA PHE A 299 9.96 -3.70 -7.63
C PHE A 299 8.94 -4.08 -6.56
N LEU A 300 7.71 -3.59 -6.72
CA LEU A 300 6.56 -3.84 -5.88
C LEU A 300 5.57 -4.70 -6.70
N PRO A 301 5.52 -6.02 -6.47
CA PRO A 301 4.58 -6.87 -7.19
C PRO A 301 3.14 -6.52 -6.80
N VAL A 302 2.21 -6.68 -7.73
CA VAL A 302 0.77 -6.38 -7.52
C VAL A 302 0.23 -7.03 -6.25
N GLY A 303 -0.50 -6.29 -5.43
CA GLY A 303 -1.07 -6.79 -4.17
C GLY A 303 -0.07 -6.96 -3.02
N TRP A 304 1.22 -6.69 -3.20
CA TRP A 304 2.15 -6.59 -2.08
C TRP A 304 1.86 -5.35 -1.27
N TRP A 305 1.75 -5.54 0.03
CA TRP A 305 1.57 -4.45 0.97
C TRP A 305 2.89 -3.73 1.14
N HIS A 306 2.85 -2.41 1.11
CA HIS A 306 4.02 -1.59 1.27
C HIS A 306 3.68 -0.28 1.99
N TRP A 307 4.64 0.14 2.81
CA TRP A 307 4.67 1.41 3.52
C TRP A 307 5.96 2.12 3.15
N VAL A 308 5.89 3.43 2.93
CA VAL A 308 7.03 4.20 2.43
C VAL A 308 7.17 5.50 3.20
N LYS A 309 8.39 5.81 3.65
CA LYS A 309 8.71 7.06 4.35
C LYS A 309 9.92 7.74 3.74
N ALA A 310 9.79 9.03 3.44
CA ALA A 310 10.92 9.86 3.03
C ALA A 310 11.80 10.18 4.24
N LEU A 311 13.09 9.85 4.16
CA LEU A 311 14.06 10.14 5.22
C LEU A 311 14.69 11.53 5.04
N ASP A 312 14.78 11.99 3.81
CA ASP A 312 15.29 13.29 3.37
C ASP A 312 14.25 13.98 2.46
N VAL A 313 14.51 15.22 2.00
CA VAL A 313 13.78 15.77 0.86
C VAL A 313 13.99 14.82 -0.33
N SER A 314 12.90 14.31 -0.89
CA SER A 314 12.94 13.09 -1.71
C SER A 314 12.17 13.23 -3.00
N ALA A 315 12.76 12.76 -4.11
CA ALA A 315 12.12 12.63 -5.40
C ALA A 315 12.22 11.18 -5.91
N SER A 316 11.09 10.61 -6.33
CA SER A 316 11.01 9.28 -6.95
C SER A 316 10.12 9.31 -8.19
N VAL A 317 10.38 8.37 -9.10
CA VAL A 317 9.54 8.13 -10.28
C VAL A 317 9.06 6.69 -10.25
N THR A 318 7.78 6.45 -10.54
CA THR A 318 7.27 5.08 -10.73
C THR A 318 7.00 4.77 -12.18
N PHE A 319 7.13 3.50 -12.54
CA PHE A 319 6.77 2.93 -13.83
C PHE A 319 5.77 1.79 -13.64
N HIS A 320 4.81 1.70 -14.55
CA HIS A 320 3.78 0.64 -14.55
C HIS A 320 3.56 -0.02 -15.92
N HIS A 321 4.38 0.29 -16.94
CA HIS A 321 4.28 -0.30 -18.28
C HIS A 321 5.40 -1.33 -18.53
N PHE A 322 5.26 -2.50 -17.89
CA PHE A 322 6.22 -3.60 -18.05
C PHE A 322 6.13 -4.26 -19.43
N ARG A 323 7.28 -4.70 -19.95
CA ARG A 323 7.41 -5.38 -21.25
C ARG A 323 6.96 -6.84 -21.18
N VAL A 324 5.67 -7.05 -20.94
CA VAL A 324 5.03 -8.37 -20.89
C VAL A 324 3.81 -8.42 -21.81
N PRO A 325 3.45 -9.60 -22.35
CA PRO A 325 2.26 -9.73 -23.19
C PRO A 325 1.00 -9.25 -22.46
N GLY A 326 0.26 -8.32 -23.09
CA GLY A 326 -0.93 -7.71 -22.50
C GLY A 326 -0.67 -6.55 -21.54
N GLY A 327 0.59 -6.17 -21.31
CA GLY A 327 0.96 -5.10 -20.39
C GLY A 327 0.96 -5.56 -18.93
N ASN A 328 0.71 -4.63 -18.00
CA ASN A 328 0.80 -4.91 -16.57
C ASN A 328 -0.26 -5.92 -16.10
N THR A 329 0.03 -6.61 -15.00
CA THR A 329 -0.91 -7.48 -14.31
C THR A 329 -1.73 -6.68 -13.31
N HIS A 330 -3.05 -6.85 -13.34
CA HIS A 330 -3.98 -6.10 -12.51
C HIS A 330 -4.68 -7.01 -11.49
N LEU A 331 -4.90 -6.47 -10.28
CA LEU A 331 -5.74 -7.07 -9.25
C LEU A 331 -7.11 -6.41 -9.30
N GLU A 332 -8.12 -7.18 -9.71
CA GLU A 332 -9.51 -6.71 -9.76
C GLU A 332 -10.15 -6.80 -8.36
N PRO A 333 -10.81 -5.73 -7.87
CA PRO A 333 -11.57 -5.81 -6.63
C PRO A 333 -12.76 -6.78 -6.80
N PRO A 334 -13.13 -7.53 -5.74
CA PRO A 334 -14.33 -8.34 -5.78
C PRO A 334 -15.59 -7.47 -5.96
N LEU A 335 -16.63 -8.06 -6.58
CA LEU A 335 -17.91 -7.41 -6.91
C LEU A 335 -18.69 -6.92 -5.68
#